data_AF-X1IWH0-F1
#
_entry.id   AF-X1IWH0-F1
#
_cell.length_a   1.000
_cell.length_b   1.000
_cell.length_c   1.000
_cell.angle_alpha   90.00
_cell.angle_beta   90.00
_cell.angle_gamma   90.00
#
_symmetry.space_group_name_H-M   'P 1'
#
loop_
_entity.id
_entity.type
_entity.pdbx_description
1 polymer ?
#
loop_
_entity_poly.entity_id
_entity_poly.type
_entity_poly.pdbx_seq_one_letter_code
_entity_poly.pdbx_strand_id
1 'polypeptide(L)'
;MVKEAANLKVDIVLKDPWERNLRKILNFGHSIGHALEVWAGYQYLSHGEAVALGMLIETKIARNRGICSEDLEEQIKHALSFLLSSPLRKQEQESINIDIRNLDINQLWETLTLDKKNYQGKITFILPEALGKVILIDSITKEEVVKALEEFKKEW
;
A
#
# COMPACT_ATOMS: atom_id res chain seq x y z
N MET A 1 -14.87 5.94 16.19
CA MET A 1 -14.02 5.54 15.04
C MET A 1 -14.74 4.58 14.08
N VAL A 2 -15.31 3.46 14.54
CA VAL A 2 -15.95 2.46 13.65
C VAL A 2 -17.12 3.07 12.86
N LYS A 3 -17.99 3.84 13.52
CA LYS A 3 -19.15 4.48 12.87
C LYS A 3 -18.72 5.48 11.80
N GLU A 4 -17.72 6.32 12.09
CA GLU A 4 -17.23 7.34 11.18
C GLU A 4 -16.57 6.70 9.94
N ALA A 5 -15.74 5.68 10.14
CA ALA A 5 -15.12 4.95 9.04
C ALA A 5 -16.16 4.23 8.15
N ALA A 6 -17.16 3.61 8.75
CA ALA A 6 -18.25 2.97 8.02
C ALA A 6 -19.04 4.00 7.20
N ASN A 7 -19.41 5.13 7.79
CA ASN A 7 -20.14 6.19 7.10
C ASN A 7 -19.35 6.76 5.92
N LEU A 8 -18.05 7.03 6.10
CA LEU A 8 -17.19 7.52 5.02
C LEU A 8 -17.16 6.54 3.83
N LYS A 9 -16.99 5.24 4.12
CA LYS A 9 -17.00 4.20 3.09
C LYS A 9 -18.36 4.12 2.39
N VAL A 10 -19.45 4.15 3.14
CA VAL A 10 -20.81 4.14 2.59
C VAL A 10 -21.03 5.34 1.67
N ASP A 11 -20.66 6.54 2.09
CA ASP A 11 -20.81 7.76 1.29
C ASP A 11 -20.05 7.68 -0.04
N ILE A 12 -18.85 7.10 -0.04
CA ILE A 12 -18.05 6.90 -1.25
C ILE A 12 -18.67 5.83 -2.14
N VAL A 13 -19.09 4.69 -1.57
CA VAL A 13 -19.70 3.58 -2.31
C VAL A 13 -21.03 3.99 -2.93
N LEU A 14 -21.86 4.78 -2.24
CA LEU A 14 -23.13 5.27 -2.79
C LEU A 14 -22.92 6.21 -3.98
N LYS A 15 -21.83 6.98 -3.99
CA LYS A 15 -21.48 7.87 -5.11
C LYS A 15 -20.89 7.14 -6.31
N ASP A 16 -20.27 5.98 -6.11
CA ASP A 16 -19.72 5.14 -7.18
C ASP A 16 -19.86 3.64 -6.87
N PRO A 17 -21.09 3.07 -6.98
CA PRO A 17 -21.36 1.69 -6.58
C PRO A 17 -20.59 0.65 -7.38
N TRP A 18 -20.27 0.98 -8.64
CA TRP A 18 -19.67 0.10 -9.63
C TRP A 18 -18.16 0.30 -9.79
N GLU A 19 -17.53 1.09 -8.91
CA GLU A 19 -16.08 1.35 -8.90
C GLU A 19 -15.50 1.83 -10.24
N ARG A 20 -16.23 2.72 -10.91
CA ARG A 20 -15.77 3.24 -12.20
C ARG A 20 -14.70 4.31 -12.01
N ASN A 21 -14.83 5.14 -10.97
CA ASN A 21 -14.02 6.33 -10.75
C ASN A 21 -13.73 6.55 -9.25
N LEU A 22 -14.60 7.27 -8.55
CA LEU A 22 -14.37 7.79 -7.20
C LEU A 22 -14.02 6.70 -6.20
N ARG A 23 -14.68 5.55 -6.24
CA ARG A 23 -14.52 4.51 -5.22
C ARG A 23 -13.10 3.93 -5.18
N LYS A 24 -12.33 4.06 -6.26
CA LYS A 24 -10.92 3.63 -6.35
C LYS A 24 -10.04 4.30 -5.29
N ILE A 25 -10.39 5.48 -4.77
CA ILE A 25 -9.61 6.14 -3.71
C ILE A 25 -9.51 5.30 -2.42
N LEU A 26 -10.44 4.37 -2.21
CA LEU A 26 -10.41 3.44 -1.07
C LEU A 26 -9.28 2.42 -1.17
N ASN A 27 -8.68 2.26 -2.35
CA ASN A 27 -7.64 1.29 -2.64
C ASN A 27 -6.22 1.83 -2.35
N PHE A 28 -6.09 2.93 -1.60
CA PHE A 28 -4.78 3.40 -1.13
C PHE A 28 -4.08 2.29 -0.33
N GLY A 29 -2.84 1.96 -0.72
CA GLY A 29 -2.03 0.89 -0.17
C GLY A 29 -2.41 -0.51 -0.61
N HIS A 30 -3.53 -0.71 -1.32
CA HIS A 30 -4.01 -2.04 -1.67
C HIS A 30 -3.27 -2.63 -2.88
N SER A 31 -2.71 -1.81 -3.77
CA SER A 31 -1.96 -2.34 -4.92
C SER A 31 -0.72 -3.08 -4.42
N ILE A 32 0.12 -2.40 -3.64
CA ILE A 32 1.29 -3.03 -3.03
C ILE A 32 0.88 -4.03 -1.95
N GLY A 33 -0.16 -3.72 -1.16
CA GLY A 33 -0.63 -4.59 -0.08
C GLY A 33 -1.03 -5.98 -0.56
N HIS A 34 -1.87 -6.09 -1.60
CA HIS A 34 -2.23 -7.40 -2.16
C HIS A 34 -1.01 -8.16 -2.69
N ALA A 35 -0.04 -7.46 -3.28
CA ALA A 35 1.18 -8.11 -3.75
C ALA A 35 2.05 -8.64 -2.60
N LEU A 36 2.07 -7.94 -1.47
CA LEU A 36 2.72 -8.39 -0.23
C LEU A 36 1.99 -9.58 0.41
N GLU A 37 0.65 -9.62 0.37
CA GLU A 37 -0.12 -10.77 0.88
C GLU A 37 0.19 -12.05 0.10
N VAL A 38 0.22 -11.96 -1.23
CA VAL A 38 0.59 -13.08 -2.11
C VAL A 38 2.02 -13.52 -1.84
N TRP A 39 2.96 -12.57 -1.74
CA TRP A 39 4.36 -12.88 -1.45
C TRP A 39 4.53 -13.55 -0.08
N ALA A 40 3.80 -13.10 0.93
CA ALA A 40 3.79 -13.68 2.28
C ALA A 40 2.96 -14.97 2.37
N GLY A 41 2.42 -15.47 1.25
CA GLY A 41 1.63 -16.70 1.21
C GLY A 41 0.34 -16.65 2.04
N TYR A 42 -0.21 -15.46 2.30
CA TYR A 42 -1.42 -15.22 3.13
C TYR A 42 -1.37 -15.73 4.58
N GLN A 43 -0.22 -16.23 5.04
CA GLN A 43 -0.12 -16.85 6.38
C GLN A 43 0.50 -15.91 7.41
N TYR A 44 1.28 -14.94 6.96
CA TYR A 44 2.24 -14.25 7.82
C TYR A 44 2.03 -12.73 7.87
N LEU A 45 1.39 -12.15 6.86
CA LEU A 45 0.89 -10.78 6.89
C LEU A 45 -0.63 -10.82 6.97
N SER A 46 -1.20 -10.23 8.01
CA SER A 46 -2.63 -9.92 7.99
C SER A 46 -2.93 -8.88 6.91
N HIS A 47 -4.17 -8.86 6.42
CA HIS A 47 -4.59 -7.89 5.41
C HIS A 47 -4.31 -6.44 5.83
N GLY A 48 -4.61 -6.10 7.09
CA GLY A 48 -4.36 -4.76 7.63
C GLY A 48 -2.88 -4.38 7.65
N GLU A 49 -1.99 -5.33 7.96
CA GLU A 49 -0.54 -5.08 7.93
C GLU A 49 -0.03 -4.93 6.50
N ALA A 50 -0.48 -5.78 5.58
CA ALA A 50 -0.09 -5.70 4.18
C ALA A 50 -0.54 -4.36 3.56
N VAL A 51 -1.77 -3.93 3.81
CA VAL A 51 -2.27 -2.62 3.39
C VAL A 51 -1.47 -1.48 4.03
N ALA A 52 -1.13 -1.57 5.32
CA ALA A 52 -0.32 -0.55 5.99
C ALA A 52 1.09 -0.42 5.37
N LEU A 53 1.77 -1.54 5.11
CA LEU A 53 3.06 -1.55 4.40
C LEU A 53 2.90 -0.99 2.98
N GLY A 54 1.82 -1.37 2.29
CA GLY A 54 1.50 -0.85 0.98
C GLY A 54 1.29 0.66 0.98
N MET A 55 0.60 1.23 2.00
CA MET A 55 0.43 2.67 2.15
C MET A 55 1.78 3.38 2.30
N LEU A 56 2.73 2.82 3.05
CA LEU A 56 4.07 3.41 3.20
C LEU A 56 4.85 3.40 1.87
N ILE A 57 4.83 2.29 1.15
CA ILE A 57 5.53 2.18 -0.15
C ILE A 57 4.88 3.08 -1.20
N GLU A 58 3.56 3.12 -1.28
CA GLU A 58 2.84 4.03 -2.18
C GLU A 58 3.09 5.50 -1.81
N THR A 59 3.20 5.82 -0.52
CA THR A 59 3.60 7.17 -0.05
C THR A 59 5.02 7.50 -0.48
N LYS A 60 5.97 6.56 -0.40
CA LYS A 60 7.34 6.76 -0.89
C LYS A 60 7.37 7.03 -2.39
N ILE A 61 6.55 6.34 -3.18
CA ILE A 61 6.38 6.64 -4.63
C ILE A 61 5.86 8.08 -4.81
N ALA A 62 4.86 8.49 -4.02
CA ALA A 62 4.33 9.85 -4.05
C ALA A 62 5.40 10.91 -3.71
N ARG A 63 6.21 10.64 -2.68
CA ARG A 63 7.32 11.51 -2.27
C ARG A 63 8.35 11.65 -3.38
N ASN A 64 8.75 10.53 -3.99
CA ASN A 64 9.73 10.47 -5.07
C ASN A 64 9.28 11.23 -6.33
N ARG A 65 7.96 11.32 -6.57
CA ARG A 65 7.37 12.12 -7.64
C ARG A 65 7.12 13.59 -7.27
N GLY A 66 7.42 14.00 -6.04
CA GLY A 66 7.10 15.34 -5.53
C GLY A 66 5.61 15.61 -5.36
N ILE A 67 4.78 14.56 -5.28
CA ILE A 67 3.33 14.66 -5.10
C ILE A 67 2.98 14.98 -3.65
N CYS A 68 3.71 14.39 -2.69
CA CYS A 68 3.55 14.70 -1.27
C CYS A 68 4.82 15.32 -0.67
N SER A 69 4.61 16.03 0.44
CA SER A 69 5.69 16.54 1.28
C SER A 69 6.29 15.42 2.14
N GLU A 70 7.51 15.68 2.61
CA GLU A 70 8.19 14.85 3.62
C GLU A 70 7.40 14.82 4.94
N ASP A 71 6.84 15.96 5.34
CA ASP A 71 5.98 16.04 6.53
C ASP A 71 4.75 15.12 6.43
N LEU A 72 4.14 14.97 5.25
CA LEU A 72 3.01 14.07 5.06
C LEU A 72 3.45 12.61 5.17
N GLU A 73 4.59 12.27 4.57
CA GLU A 73 5.18 10.94 4.65
C GLU A 73 5.45 10.54 6.11
N GLU A 74 6.07 11.44 6.89
CA GLU A 74 6.36 11.18 8.30
C GLU A 74 5.08 11.06 9.13
N GLN A 75 4.05 11.87 8.84
CA GLN A 75 2.73 11.74 9.49
C GLN A 75 2.08 10.39 9.22
N ILE A 76 2.12 9.91 7.98
CA ILE A 76 1.58 8.58 7.61
C ILE A 76 2.38 7.49 8.31
N LYS A 77 3.71 7.59 8.31
CA LYS A 77 4.61 6.66 9.02
C LYS A 77 4.30 6.58 10.51
N HIS A 78 4.17 7.74 11.16
CA HIS A 78 3.83 7.83 12.57
C HIS A 78 2.45 7.25 12.87
N ALA A 79 1.44 7.57 12.04
CA ALA A 79 0.08 7.05 12.19
C ALA A 79 0.01 5.51 12.04
N LEU A 80 0.88 4.90 11.24
CA LEU A 80 0.91 3.45 11.02
C LEU A 80 1.90 2.71 11.95
N SER A 81 2.70 3.43 12.73
CA SER A 81 3.75 2.86 13.59
C SER A 81 3.23 1.82 14.58
N PHE A 82 2.00 1.97 15.08
CA PHE A 82 1.40 1.05 16.04
C PHE A 82 1.13 -0.35 15.46
N LEU A 83 0.77 -0.43 14.16
CA LEU A 83 0.55 -1.71 13.48
C LEU A 83 1.88 -2.44 13.29
N LEU A 84 2.95 -1.69 13.05
CA LEU A 84 4.28 -2.24 12.75
C LEU A 84 5.07 -2.60 14.02
N SER A 85 4.73 -1.98 15.15
CA SER A 85 5.40 -2.14 16.46
C SER A 85 4.63 -3.05 17.43
N SER A 86 3.54 -3.69 16.99
CA SER A 86 2.64 -4.45 17.87
C SER A 86 3.37 -5.57 18.63
N PRO A 87 3.23 -5.68 19.96
CA PRO A 87 3.85 -6.73 20.77
C PRO A 87 3.46 -8.15 20.36
N LEU A 88 2.29 -8.34 19.74
CA LEU A 88 1.83 -9.63 19.22
C LEU A 88 2.82 -10.20 18.18
N ARG A 89 3.51 -9.34 17.42
CA ARG A 89 4.56 -9.73 16.46
C ARG A 89 5.79 -10.33 17.14
N LYS A 90 6.16 -9.87 18.34
CA LYS A 90 7.37 -10.34 19.03
C LYS A 90 7.29 -11.79 19.50
N GLN A 91 6.08 -12.31 19.73
CA GLN A 91 5.89 -13.72 20.11
C GLN A 91 5.85 -14.68 18.91
N GLU A 92 5.42 -14.22 17.73
CA GLU A 92 5.36 -15.06 16.51
C GLU A 92 6.65 -15.01 15.66
N GLN A 93 7.48 -13.97 15.84
CA GLN A 93 8.77 -13.80 15.15
C GLN A 93 9.82 -14.87 15.48
N GLU A 94 9.71 -15.59 16.60
CA GLU A 94 10.63 -16.70 16.90
C GLU A 94 10.43 -17.90 15.95
N SER A 95 9.29 -17.97 15.24
CA SER A 95 9.00 -19.07 14.29
C SER A 95 8.81 -18.63 12.84
N ILE A 96 8.47 -17.36 12.58
CA ILE A 96 8.16 -16.86 11.23
C ILE A 96 8.88 -15.52 11.02
N ASN A 97 10.01 -15.59 10.32
CA ASN A 97 10.84 -14.42 10.00
C ASN A 97 10.43 -13.88 8.61
N ILE A 98 9.35 -13.09 8.54
CA ILE A 98 9.10 -12.27 7.34
C ILE A 98 10.12 -11.14 7.35
N ASP A 99 11.28 -11.41 6.77
CA ASP A 99 12.26 -10.38 6.52
C ASP A 99 11.91 -9.68 5.21
N ILE A 100 11.22 -8.54 5.32
CA ILE A 100 10.87 -7.70 4.17
C ILE A 100 12.13 -7.22 3.41
N ARG A 101 13.32 -7.29 4.03
CA ARG A 101 14.58 -7.02 3.35
C ARG A 101 14.90 -8.07 2.28
N ASN A 102 14.43 -9.31 2.48
CA ASN A 102 14.57 -10.42 1.53
C ASN A 102 13.44 -10.50 0.49
N LEU A 103 12.52 -9.52 0.47
CA LEU A 103 11.48 -9.43 -0.56
C LEU A 103 12.13 -9.39 -1.96
N ASP A 104 11.76 -10.34 -2.83
CA ASP A 104 12.13 -10.27 -4.25
C ASP A 104 11.26 -9.22 -4.95
N ILE A 105 11.88 -8.12 -5.32
CA ILE A 105 11.23 -6.98 -5.97
C ILE A 105 10.65 -7.37 -7.34
N ASN A 106 11.33 -8.25 -8.08
CA ASN A 106 10.84 -8.72 -9.37
C ASN A 106 9.59 -9.58 -9.20
N GLN A 107 9.61 -10.49 -8.23
CA GLN A 107 8.44 -11.31 -7.91
C GLN A 107 7.25 -10.45 -7.46
N LEU A 108 7.48 -9.42 -6.63
CA LEU A 108 6.41 -8.50 -6.22
C LEU A 108 5.85 -7.72 -7.42
N TRP A 109 6.71 -7.23 -8.32
CA TRP A 109 6.26 -6.57 -9.54
C TRP A 109 5.47 -7.50 -10.46
N GLU A 110 5.90 -8.74 -10.61
CA GLU A 110 5.16 -9.73 -11.37
C GLU A 110 3.76 -9.91 -10.78
N THR A 111 3.65 -10.09 -9.47
CA THR A 111 2.36 -10.19 -8.76
C THR A 111 1.47 -8.97 -8.99
N LEU A 112 2.00 -7.75 -8.93
CA LEU A 112 1.26 -6.52 -9.24
C LEU A 112 0.66 -6.52 -10.66
N THR A 113 1.32 -7.19 -11.60
CA THR A 113 0.93 -7.24 -13.01
C THR A 113 0.16 -8.50 -13.39
N LEU A 114 0.13 -9.56 -12.56
CA LEU A 114 -0.50 -10.86 -12.89
C LEU A 114 -1.98 -10.70 -13.26
N ASP A 115 -2.77 -10.02 -12.43
CA ASP A 115 -4.20 -9.77 -12.70
C ASP A 115 -4.43 -8.82 -13.89
N LYS A 116 -3.45 -7.95 -14.16
CA LYS A 116 -3.56 -6.85 -15.11
C LYS A 116 -2.87 -7.11 -16.46
N LYS A 117 -2.33 -8.31 -16.67
CA LYS A 117 -1.87 -8.79 -17.99
C LYS A 117 -3.03 -9.28 -18.85
N ASN A 118 -4.15 -9.68 -18.25
CA ASN A 118 -5.32 -10.24 -18.94
C ASN A 118 -6.33 -9.18 -19.41
N TYR A 119 -6.40 -8.04 -18.73
CA TYR A 119 -6.99 -6.80 -19.27
C TYR A 119 -5.84 -5.94 -19.77
N GLN A 120 -5.95 -5.19 -20.86
CA GLN A 120 -4.91 -4.24 -21.32
C GLN A 120 -4.70 -3.05 -20.35
N GLY A 121 -4.88 -3.26 -19.05
CA GLY A 121 -5.07 -2.27 -18.01
C GLY A 121 -3.75 -1.90 -17.36
N LYS A 122 -3.42 -0.62 -17.45
CA LYS A 122 -2.41 0.01 -16.60
C LYS A 122 -2.77 -0.16 -15.12
N ILE A 123 -1.76 -0.31 -14.26
CA ILE A 123 -1.97 -0.34 -12.80
C ILE A 123 -2.33 1.08 -12.34
N THR A 124 -3.55 1.29 -11.87
CA THR A 124 -3.93 2.54 -11.17
C THR A 124 -3.47 2.48 -9.72
N PHE A 125 -2.49 3.30 -9.38
CA PHE A 125 -2.05 3.57 -8.01
C PHE A 125 -2.82 4.75 -7.43
N ILE A 126 -3.02 4.74 -6.11
CA ILE A 126 -3.68 5.81 -5.36
C ILE A 126 -2.61 6.41 -4.47
N LEU A 127 -2.15 7.60 -4.82
CA LEU A 127 -1.03 8.24 -4.13
C LEU A 127 -1.52 9.39 -3.24
N PRO A 128 -1.04 9.51 -1.99
CA PRO A 128 -1.38 10.64 -1.14
C PRO A 128 -0.74 11.93 -1.68
N GLU A 129 -1.51 13.02 -1.68
CA GLU A 129 -1.05 14.36 -2.07
C GLU A 129 -1.03 15.29 -0.86
N ALA A 130 -2.06 15.21 -0.03
CA ALA A 130 -2.19 15.94 1.23
C ALA A 130 -3.07 15.13 2.21
N LEU A 131 -3.16 15.56 3.47
CA LEU A 131 -4.10 14.95 4.40
C LEU A 131 -5.52 14.97 3.84
N GLY A 132 -6.15 13.78 3.79
CA GLY A 132 -7.50 13.62 3.23
C GLY A 132 -7.59 13.73 1.71
N LYS A 133 -6.47 13.83 0.99
CA LYS A 133 -6.44 13.99 -0.48
C LYS A 133 -5.49 12.99 -1.13
N VAL A 134 -6.02 12.26 -2.11
CA VAL A 134 -5.26 11.31 -2.93
C VAL A 134 -5.48 11.58 -4.41
N ILE A 135 -4.54 11.14 -5.24
CA ILE A 135 -4.62 11.19 -6.69
C ILE A 135 -4.46 9.80 -7.31
N LEU A 136 -5.13 9.58 -8.43
CA LEU A 136 -5.04 8.33 -9.18
C LEU A 136 -3.99 8.47 -10.27
N ILE A 137 -3.06 7.51 -10.35
CA ILE A 137 -2.03 7.50 -11.40
C ILE A 137 -1.95 6.13 -12.05
N ASP A 138 -2.10 6.08 -13.38
CA ASP A 138 -1.98 4.88 -14.20
C ASP A 138 -0.59 4.70 -14.84
N SER A 139 0.30 5.68 -14.66
CA SER A 139 1.59 5.76 -15.35
C SER A 139 2.79 5.46 -14.46
N ILE A 140 2.60 4.68 -13.40
CA ILE A 140 3.70 4.24 -12.52
C ILE A 140 4.52 3.16 -13.24
N THR A 141 5.83 3.36 -13.36
CA THR A 141 6.74 2.41 -14.00
C THR A 141 7.30 1.40 -13.00
N LYS A 142 7.85 0.31 -13.52
CA LYS A 142 8.52 -0.71 -12.70
C LYS A 142 9.66 -0.10 -11.89
N GLU A 143 10.44 0.77 -12.52
CA GLU A 143 11.62 1.42 -11.94
C GLU A 143 11.27 2.28 -10.73
N GLU A 144 10.12 2.96 -10.77
CA GLU A 144 9.65 3.77 -9.64
C GLU A 144 9.25 2.91 -8.44
N VAL A 145 8.57 1.80 -8.69
CA VAL A 145 8.21 0.83 -7.63
C VAL A 145 9.46 0.21 -7.04
N VAL A 146 10.41 -0.23 -7.89
CA VAL A 146 11.70 -0.79 -7.44
C VAL A 146 12.45 0.22 -6.58
N LYS A 147 12.57 1.46 -7.02
CA LYS A 147 13.25 2.52 -6.28
C LYS A 147 12.62 2.75 -4.90
N ALA A 148 11.29 2.88 -4.85
CA ALA A 148 10.58 3.09 -3.59
C ALA A 148 10.75 1.91 -2.62
N LEU A 149 10.75 0.68 -3.12
CA LEU A 149 10.99 -0.53 -2.32
C LEU A 149 12.43 -0.61 -1.78
N GLU A 150 13.42 -0.29 -2.60
CA GLU A 150 14.83 -0.23 -2.20
C GLU A 150 15.08 0.82 -1.11
N GLU A 151 14.48 2.00 -1.22
CA GLU A 151 14.53 3.05 -0.19
C GLU A 151 13.82 2.58 1.08
N PHE A 152 12.63 1.99 0.94
CA PHE A 152 11.87 1.45 2.06
C PHE A 152 12.68 0.39 2.84
N LYS A 153 13.36 -0.54 2.16
CA LYS A 153 14.23 -1.55 2.80
C LYS A 153 15.41 -0.98 3.58
N LYS A 154 15.88 0.23 3.26
CA LYS A 154 16.99 0.88 3.99
C LYS A 154 16.51 1.56 5.28
N GLU A 155 15.26 1.98 5.30
CA GLU A 155 14.65 2.67 6.43
C GLU A 155 14.06 1.71 7.48
N TRP A 156 13.85 0.44 7.11
CA TRP A 156 13.19 -0.59 7.91
C TRP A 156 14.07 -1.83 8.15
#